data_AF-A0A7Y2H3X2-F1
#
_entry.id   AF-A0A7Y2H3X2-F1
#
_cell.length_a   1.000
_cell.length_b   1.000
_cell.length_c   1.000
_cell.angle_alpha   90.00
_cell.angle_beta   90.00
_cell.angle_gamma   90.00
#
_symmetry.space_group_name_H-M   'P 1'
#
loop_
_entity.id
_entity.type
_entity.pdbx_description
1 polymer ?
#
loop_
_entity_poly.entity_id
_entity_poly.type
_entity_poly.pdbx_seq_one_letter_code
_entity_poly.pdbx_strand_id
1 'polypeptide(L)'
;GWVSRDIIPRYTPIGESLGLWLKQQAEPDDLVAVTAAGAIPYFSELPTYDVLGLNDPHVRGRAAKRTGAWAPGHNRYDLDALMERRPRWIVWDFGVELNRRRLSTLRNYKGDPEELDYRRGLLARKDFQANYEIDTRTPAVTQRAYTVFRRRAP
;
A
#
# COMPACT_ATOMS: atom_id res chain seq x y z
N GLY A 1 -35.99 -9.26 -4.60
CA GLY A 1 -35.20 -8.05 -4.30
C GLY A 1 -33.93 -8.49 -3.62
N TRP A 2 -32.78 -8.19 -4.21
CA TRP A 2 -31.47 -8.61 -3.70
C TRP A 2 -31.08 -7.78 -2.49
N VAL A 3 -31.51 -8.23 -1.31
CA VAL A 3 -30.84 -7.90 -0.06
C VAL A 3 -30.74 -9.21 0.72
N SER A 4 -29.86 -10.09 0.27
CA SER A 4 -29.29 -11.09 1.18
C SER A 4 -28.48 -10.34 2.21
N ARG A 5 -28.46 -10.85 3.45
CA ARG A 5 -27.65 -10.32 4.54
C ARG A 5 -26.17 -10.34 4.13
N ASP A 6 -25.70 -9.24 3.54
CA ASP A 6 -24.29 -9.08 3.25
C ASP A 6 -23.57 -8.95 4.59
N ILE A 7 -22.99 -10.06 5.04
CA ILE A 7 -21.87 -10.00 5.98
C ILE A 7 -20.71 -9.41 5.17
N ILE A 8 -20.75 -8.09 4.97
CA ILE A 8 -19.63 -7.35 4.41
C ILE A 8 -18.49 -7.52 5.42
N PRO A 9 -17.36 -8.16 5.04
CA PRO A 9 -16.20 -8.18 5.91
C PRO A 9 -15.88 -6.74 6.28
N ARG A 10 -15.92 -6.42 7.57
CA ARG A 10 -15.65 -5.06 8.03
C ARG A 10 -14.14 -4.82 7.91
N TYR A 11 -13.69 -4.38 6.73
CA TYR A 11 -12.35 -3.85 6.53
C TYR A 11 -12.21 -2.47 7.19
N THR A 12 -13.32 -1.77 7.38
CA THR A 12 -13.36 -0.43 7.99
C THR A 12 -12.72 -0.39 9.38
N PRO A 13 -13.04 -1.27 10.36
CA PRO A 13 -12.39 -1.27 11.68
C PRO A 13 -10.89 -1.57 11.64
N ILE A 14 -10.43 -2.39 10.69
CA ILE A 14 -8.99 -2.68 10.53
C ILE A 14 -8.29 -1.42 9.99
N GLY A 15 -8.86 -0.79 8.97
CA GLY A 15 -8.35 0.46 8.42
C GLY A 15 -8.42 1.63 9.40
N GLU A 16 -9.46 1.71 10.22
CA GLU A 16 -9.61 2.66 11.32
C GLU A 16 -8.51 2.47 12.36
N SER A 17 -8.33 1.24 12.86
CA SER A 17 -7.28 0.93 13.83
C SER A 17 -5.89 1.30 13.29
N LEU A 18 -5.64 1.05 12.00
CA LEU A 18 -4.39 1.43 11.37
C LEU A 18 -4.26 2.96 11.18
N GLY A 19 -5.32 3.64 10.74
CA GLY A 19 -5.33 5.08 10.54
C GLY A 19 -5.08 5.84 11.84
N LEU A 20 -5.76 5.46 12.93
CA LEU A 20 -5.55 6.04 14.26
C LEU A 20 -4.14 5.78 14.78
N TRP A 21 -3.57 4.60 14.52
CA TRP A 21 -2.18 4.33 14.85
C TRP A 21 -1.23 5.23 14.06
N LEU A 22 -1.43 5.38 12.74
CA LEU A 22 -0.61 6.28 11.92
C LEU A 22 -0.68 7.73 12.43
N LYS A 23 -1.87 8.22 12.79
CA LYS A 23 -2.06 9.56 13.37
C LYS A 23 -1.21 9.80 14.63
N GLN A 24 -0.96 8.76 15.41
CA GLN A 24 -0.14 8.84 16.63
C GLN A 24 1.36 8.72 16.36
N GLN A 25 1.77 8.14 15.23
CA GLN A 25 3.18 7.83 14.94
C GLN A 25 3.82 8.77 13.90
N ALA A 26 3.01 9.43 13.09
CA ALA A 26 3.45 10.26 11.97
C ALA A 26 3.52 11.74 12.36
N GLU A 27 4.38 12.49 11.68
CA GLU A 27 4.32 13.94 11.70
C GLU A 27 3.15 14.43 10.82
N PRO A 28 2.56 15.62 11.08
CA PRO A 28 1.39 16.09 10.34
C PRO A 28 1.58 16.18 8.81
N ASP A 29 2.80 16.45 8.36
CA ASP A 29 3.15 16.58 6.94
C ASP A 29 3.71 15.28 6.33
N ASP A 30 3.75 14.17 7.10
CA ASP A 30 4.18 12.89 6.57
C ASP A 30 3.22 12.39 5.49
N LEU A 31 3.77 12.13 4.31
CA LEU A 31 3.01 11.51 3.23
C LEU A 31 2.83 10.00 3.48
N VAL A 32 1.59 9.53 3.40
CA VAL A 32 1.22 8.11 3.40
C VAL A 32 0.77 7.68 2.00
N ALA A 33 1.42 6.67 1.44
CA ALA A 33 0.90 6.00 0.25
C ALA A 33 0.03 4.80 0.65
N VAL A 34 -1.13 4.64 0.03
CA VAL A 34 -2.07 3.56 0.36
C VAL A 34 -2.60 2.87 -0.89
N THR A 35 -2.85 1.56 -0.78
CA THR A 35 -3.63 0.78 -1.76
C THR A 35 -5.11 0.72 -1.40
N ALA A 36 -5.45 1.02 -0.14
CA ALA A 36 -6.82 1.08 0.39
C ALA A 36 -7.16 2.50 0.87
N ALA A 37 -7.57 3.37 -0.06
CA ALA A 37 -7.77 4.81 0.15
C ALA A 37 -9.08 5.21 0.88
N GLY A 38 -9.63 4.34 1.71
CA GLY A 38 -10.88 4.57 2.46
C GLY A 38 -10.64 4.98 3.92
N ALA A 39 -10.82 4.02 4.83
CA ALA A 39 -10.74 4.27 6.27
C ALA A 39 -9.35 4.78 6.73
N ILE A 40 -8.26 4.29 6.14
CA ILE A 40 -6.91 4.63 6.59
C ILE A 40 -6.63 6.13 6.45
N PRO A 41 -6.79 6.76 5.26
CA PRO A 41 -6.68 8.21 5.13
C PRO A 41 -7.66 8.96 6.01
N TYR A 42 -8.93 8.52 6.05
CA TYR A 42 -9.99 9.19 6.81
C TYR A 42 -9.65 9.33 8.31
N PHE A 43 -9.18 8.26 8.95
CA PHE A 43 -8.86 8.27 10.39
C PHE A 43 -7.44 8.74 10.71
N SER A 44 -6.50 8.65 9.75
CA SER A 44 -5.15 9.17 9.96
C SER A 44 -5.07 10.68 9.83
N GLU A 45 -5.92 11.28 8.99
CA GLU A 45 -5.89 12.72 8.62
C GLU A 45 -4.55 13.16 8.00
N LEU A 46 -3.75 12.21 7.50
CA LEU A 46 -2.45 12.49 6.89
C LEU A 46 -2.57 12.77 5.39
N PRO A 47 -1.67 13.61 4.83
CA PRO A 47 -1.48 13.70 3.38
C PRO A 47 -1.35 12.29 2.78
N THR A 48 -2.20 11.98 1.79
CA THR A 48 -2.30 10.61 1.25
C THR A 48 -2.13 10.59 -0.26
N TYR A 49 -1.33 9.63 -0.75
CA TYR A 49 -1.26 9.24 -2.14
C TYR A 49 -1.97 7.89 -2.36
N ASP A 50 -3.02 7.89 -3.19
CA ASP A 50 -3.74 6.69 -3.60
C ASP A 50 -3.03 6.02 -4.77
N VAL A 51 -2.30 4.93 -4.48
CA VAL A 51 -1.42 4.25 -5.43
C VAL A 51 -2.18 3.64 -6.61
N LEU A 52 -3.47 3.32 -6.43
CA LEU A 52 -4.30 2.65 -7.43
C LEU A 52 -5.20 3.61 -8.21
N GLY A 53 -5.20 4.89 -7.84
CA GLY A 53 -5.83 5.94 -8.64
C GLY A 53 -7.36 5.94 -8.63
N LEU A 54 -7.99 5.49 -7.55
CA LEU A 54 -9.42 5.73 -7.33
C LEU A 54 -9.68 7.23 -7.17
N ASN A 55 -8.79 7.92 -6.44
CA ASN A 55 -8.92 9.34 -6.12
C ASN A 55 -7.80 10.22 -6.71
N ASP A 56 -6.77 9.62 -7.33
CA ASP A 56 -5.62 10.36 -7.88
C ASP A 56 -5.78 10.58 -9.41
N PRO A 57 -5.90 11.84 -9.90
CA PRO A 57 -6.09 12.12 -11.33
C PRO A 57 -4.92 11.69 -12.22
N HIS A 58 -3.67 11.72 -11.68
CA HIS A 58 -2.48 11.30 -12.43
C HIS A 58 -2.56 9.80 -12.71
N VAL A 59 -2.84 8.99 -11.68
CA VAL A 59 -2.97 7.53 -11.84
C VAL A 59 -4.23 7.17 -12.64
N ARG A 60 -5.34 7.90 -12.46
CA ARG A 60 -6.57 7.72 -13.25
C ARG A 60 -6.33 7.84 -14.75
N GLY A 61 -5.44 8.76 -15.15
CA GLY A 61 -5.06 8.98 -16.56
C GLY A 61 -4.12 7.92 -17.14
N ARG A 62 -3.55 7.02 -16.32
CA ARG A 62 -2.65 5.98 -16.81
C ARG A 62 -3.39 4.87 -17.56
N ALA A 63 -2.74 4.34 -18.58
CA ALA A 63 -3.20 3.14 -19.26
C ALA A 63 -3.25 1.95 -18.29
N ALA A 64 -4.26 1.10 -18.43
CA ALA A 64 -4.33 -0.12 -17.66
C ALA A 64 -3.18 -1.06 -18.07
N LYS A 65 -2.36 -1.46 -17.10
CA LYS A 65 -1.27 -2.41 -17.28
C LYS A 65 -1.84 -3.84 -17.37
N ARG A 66 -1.38 -4.60 -18.37
CA ARG A 66 -1.72 -6.03 -18.53
C ARG A 66 -1.25 -6.88 -17.36
N THR A 67 -0.20 -6.43 -16.69
CA THR A 67 0.38 -7.04 -15.48
C THR A 67 -0.40 -6.70 -14.21
N GLY A 68 -1.49 -5.93 -14.30
CA GLY A 68 -2.37 -5.62 -13.18
C GLY A 68 -2.90 -6.85 -12.45
N ALA A 69 -3.27 -6.69 -11.18
CA ALA A 69 -3.85 -7.81 -10.43
C ALA A 69 -5.23 -8.21 -10.99
N TRP A 70 -5.68 -9.42 -10.63
CA TRP A 70 -6.92 -10.03 -11.12
C TRP A 70 -8.20 -9.22 -10.82
N ALA A 71 -8.15 -8.28 -9.87
CA ALA A 71 -9.30 -7.52 -9.42
C ALA A 71 -9.43 -6.19 -10.18
N PRO A 72 -10.65 -5.79 -10.58
CA PRO A 72 -10.90 -4.44 -11.08
C PRO A 72 -10.30 -3.36 -10.16
N GLY A 73 -9.77 -2.28 -10.74
CA GLY A 73 -9.10 -1.20 -9.99
C GLY A 73 -7.63 -1.46 -9.65
N HIS A 74 -7.09 -2.65 -9.89
CA HIS A 74 -5.70 -3.00 -9.55
C HIS A 74 -4.77 -3.10 -10.76
N ASN A 75 -5.15 -2.42 -11.85
CA ASN A 75 -4.43 -2.42 -13.12
C ASN A 75 -3.94 -1.04 -13.55
N ARG A 76 -4.17 0.00 -12.76
CA ARG A 76 -3.57 1.33 -12.96
C ARG A 76 -2.75 1.69 -11.74
N TYR A 77 -1.50 2.03 -11.97
CA TYR A 77 -0.54 2.42 -10.93
C TYR A 77 0.71 2.99 -11.60
N ASP A 78 1.46 3.77 -10.84
CA ASP A 78 2.72 4.38 -11.25
C ASP A 78 3.70 4.27 -10.07
N LEU A 79 4.56 3.26 -10.13
CA LEU A 79 5.53 2.98 -9.06
C LEU A 79 6.68 3.99 -9.08
N ASP A 80 7.04 4.55 -10.23
CA ASP A 80 8.03 5.63 -10.29
C ASP A 80 7.52 6.87 -9.59
N ALA A 81 6.29 7.30 -9.90
CA ALA A 81 5.67 8.42 -9.20
C ALA A 81 5.51 8.17 -7.69
N LEU A 82 5.21 6.93 -7.28
CA LEU A 82 5.21 6.56 -5.86
C LEU A 82 6.60 6.76 -5.22
N MET A 83 7.65 6.26 -5.85
CA MET A 83 9.01 6.31 -5.31
C MET A 83 9.60 7.72 -5.34
N GLU A 84 9.28 8.54 -6.35
CA GLU A 84 9.67 9.95 -6.45
C GLU A 84 9.07 10.81 -5.34
N ARG A 85 7.84 10.51 -4.91
CA ARG A 85 7.18 11.17 -3.77
C ARG A 85 7.81 10.82 -2.42
N ARG A 86 8.60 9.74 -2.37
CA ARG A 86 9.34 9.25 -1.19
C ARG A 86 8.51 9.26 0.11
N PRO A 87 7.29 8.69 0.12
CA PRO A 87 6.38 8.75 1.25
C PRO A 87 7.04 8.24 2.52
N ARG A 88 6.71 8.82 3.67
CA ARG A 88 7.21 8.33 4.95
C ARG A 88 6.68 6.92 5.24
N TRP A 89 5.43 6.68 4.86
CA TRP A 89 4.71 5.44 5.12
C TRP A 89 4.10 4.89 3.82
N ILE A 90 4.21 3.59 3.59
CA ILE A 90 3.50 2.89 2.51
C ILE A 90 2.66 1.79 3.15
N VAL A 91 1.34 1.93 3.08
CA VAL A 91 0.41 0.87 3.48
C VAL A 91 0.08 0.02 2.27
N TRP A 92 0.42 -1.26 2.37
CA TRP A 92 0.35 -2.21 1.28
C TRP A 92 -0.63 -3.33 1.58
N ASP A 93 -1.31 -3.81 0.54
CA ASP A 93 -2.21 -4.95 0.66
C ASP A 93 -1.47 -6.20 1.13
N PHE A 94 -2.22 -7.07 1.79
CA PHE A 94 -1.77 -8.32 2.40
C PHE A 94 -0.94 -8.13 3.66
N GLY A 95 -1.11 -9.08 4.57
CA GLY A 95 -0.42 -9.10 5.84
C GLY A 95 1.10 -9.23 5.74
N VAL A 96 1.74 -8.84 6.84
CA VAL A 96 3.19 -8.78 7.03
C VAL A 96 3.88 -10.07 6.60
N GLU A 97 3.33 -11.23 6.94
CA GLU A 97 3.96 -12.52 6.66
C GLU A 97 4.08 -12.80 5.16
N LEU A 98 3.00 -12.57 4.39
CA LEU A 98 3.02 -12.80 2.95
C LEU A 98 3.98 -11.85 2.25
N ASN A 99 3.96 -10.56 2.61
CA ASN A 99 4.85 -9.58 2.00
C ASN A 99 6.31 -9.75 2.43
N ARG A 100 6.58 -10.23 3.65
CA ARG A 100 7.93 -10.63 4.08
C ARG A 100 8.46 -11.79 3.22
N ARG A 101 7.65 -12.82 2.98
CA ARG A 101 8.01 -13.93 2.08
C ARG A 101 8.27 -13.45 0.65
N ARG A 102 7.40 -12.57 0.12
CA ARG A 102 7.58 -11.95 -1.21
C ARG A 102 8.88 -11.15 -1.28
N LEU A 103 9.16 -10.31 -0.29
CA LEU A 103 10.41 -9.54 -0.21
C LEU A 103 11.64 -10.43 -0.21
N SER A 104 11.63 -11.52 0.57
CA SER A 104 12.73 -12.49 0.58
C SER A 104 12.99 -13.08 -0.81
N THR A 105 11.91 -13.45 -1.50
CA THR A 105 11.98 -14.04 -2.86
C THR A 105 12.43 -13.02 -3.91
N LEU A 106 11.95 -11.77 -3.80
CA LEU A 106 12.17 -10.71 -4.79
C LEU A 106 13.46 -9.91 -4.55
N ARG A 107 14.14 -10.10 -3.42
CA ARG A 107 15.42 -9.45 -3.10
C ARG A 107 16.45 -9.56 -4.23
N ASN A 108 16.50 -10.73 -4.87
CA ASN A 108 17.44 -11.03 -5.95
C ASN A 108 16.77 -11.14 -7.32
N TYR A 109 15.57 -10.56 -7.47
CA TYR A 109 14.91 -10.50 -8.77
C TYR A 109 15.78 -9.74 -9.78
N LYS A 110 16.00 -10.35 -10.95
CA LYS A 110 16.87 -9.82 -12.02
C LYS A 110 16.09 -9.31 -13.24
N GLY A 111 14.79 -9.57 -13.30
CA GLY A 111 13.92 -9.07 -14.35
C GLY A 111 13.52 -7.61 -14.12
N ASP A 112 12.70 -7.08 -15.03
CA ASP A 112 12.15 -5.74 -14.91
C ASP A 112 10.97 -5.74 -13.90
N PRO A 113 11.05 -4.99 -12.77
CA PRO A 113 9.94 -4.88 -11.83
C PRO A 113 8.61 -4.43 -12.45
N GLU A 114 8.63 -3.72 -13.58
CA GLU A 114 7.43 -3.25 -14.28
C GLU A 114 6.68 -4.39 -15.01
N GLU A 115 7.33 -5.53 -15.23
CA GLU A 115 6.68 -6.75 -15.73
C GLU A 115 5.85 -7.47 -14.64
N LEU A 116 6.00 -7.05 -13.39
CA LEU A 116 5.24 -7.57 -12.26
C LEU A 116 4.01 -6.70 -11.97
N ASP A 117 3.02 -7.28 -11.28
CA ASP A 117 1.96 -6.47 -10.69
C ASP A 117 2.52 -5.51 -9.64
N TYR A 118 1.84 -4.38 -9.39
CA TYR A 118 2.32 -3.35 -8.46
C TYR A 118 2.81 -3.93 -7.13
N ARG A 119 2.10 -4.93 -6.58
CA ARG A 119 2.35 -5.54 -5.28
C ARG A 119 3.71 -6.20 -5.20
N ARG A 120 4.16 -6.81 -6.30
CA ARG A 120 5.46 -7.47 -6.41
C ARG A 120 6.50 -6.53 -7.01
N GLY A 121 6.10 -5.69 -7.97
CA GLY A 121 6.95 -4.68 -8.61
C GLY A 121 7.61 -3.81 -7.56
N LEU A 122 6.84 -3.19 -6.66
CA LEU A 122 7.40 -2.37 -5.57
C LEU A 122 8.45 -3.13 -4.75
N LEU A 123 8.12 -4.36 -4.34
CA LEU A 123 8.98 -5.19 -3.50
C LEU A 123 10.25 -5.67 -4.23
N ALA A 124 10.25 -5.68 -5.56
CA ALA A 124 11.40 -6.03 -6.39
C ALA A 124 12.34 -4.84 -6.64
N ARG A 125 11.89 -3.60 -6.45
CA ARG A 125 12.73 -2.42 -6.71
C ARG A 125 13.83 -2.23 -5.66
N LYS A 126 15.01 -1.84 -6.13
CA LYS A 126 16.20 -1.64 -5.29
C LYS A 126 16.12 -0.39 -4.43
N ASP A 127 15.58 0.69 -4.99
CA ASP A 127 15.32 1.94 -4.26
C ASP A 127 14.35 1.72 -3.09
N PHE A 128 13.28 0.94 -3.28
CA PHE A 128 12.37 0.54 -2.21
C PHE A 128 13.10 -0.29 -1.14
N GLN A 129 13.76 -1.38 -1.53
CA GLN A 129 14.46 -2.27 -0.59
C GLN A 129 15.54 -1.53 0.23
N ALA A 130 16.24 -0.56 -0.38
CA ALA A 130 17.27 0.24 0.26
C ALA A 130 16.71 1.27 1.26
N ASN A 131 15.49 1.76 1.04
CA ASN A 131 14.95 2.89 1.80
C ASN A 131 13.82 2.53 2.75
N TYR A 132 13.22 1.35 2.64
CA TYR A 132 12.04 0.98 3.42
C TYR A 132 12.22 -0.32 4.21
N GLU A 133 11.54 -0.39 5.34
CA GLU A 133 11.45 -1.57 6.19
C GLU A 133 10.01 -1.82 6.64
N ILE A 134 9.69 -3.06 6.98
CA ILE A 134 8.38 -3.40 7.55
C ILE A 134 8.30 -2.84 8.97
N ASP A 135 7.25 -2.09 9.28
CA ASP A 135 6.96 -1.62 10.62
C ASP A 135 6.02 -2.57 11.37
N THR A 136 6.61 -3.40 12.22
CA THR A 136 5.87 -4.38 13.06
C THR A 136 5.34 -3.78 14.36
N ARG A 137 5.50 -2.47 14.60
CA ARG A 137 4.89 -1.76 15.74
C ARG A 137 3.42 -1.43 15.50
N THR A 138 2.93 -1.68 14.28
CA THR A 138 1.51 -1.59 13.90
C THR A 138 0.65 -2.53 14.74
N PRO A 139 -0.63 -2.21 15.01
CA PRO A 139 -1.49 -3.06 15.83
C PRO A 139 -1.62 -4.46 15.22
N ALA A 140 -1.54 -5.51 16.04
CA ALA A 140 -1.52 -6.90 15.58
C ALA A 140 -2.74 -7.27 14.70
N VAL A 141 -3.90 -6.66 14.96
CA VAL A 141 -5.13 -6.84 14.17
C VAL A 141 -4.97 -6.38 12.71
N THR A 142 -4.11 -5.40 12.47
CA THR A 142 -3.86 -4.82 11.13
C THR A 142 -2.87 -5.66 10.33
N GLN A 143 -1.92 -6.32 10.99
CA GLN A 143 -0.81 -7.03 10.34
C GLN A 143 -1.22 -8.26 9.53
N ARG A 144 -2.47 -8.74 9.66
CA ARG A 144 -3.02 -9.80 8.81
C ARG A 144 -3.55 -9.25 7.47
N ALA A 145 -4.04 -8.01 7.47
CA ALA A 145 -4.65 -7.39 6.30
C ALA A 145 -3.66 -6.52 5.52
N TYR A 146 -2.80 -5.81 6.24
CA TYR A 146 -1.88 -4.83 5.68
C TYR A 146 -0.43 -5.09 6.12
N THR A 147 0.48 -4.60 5.29
CA THR A 147 1.88 -4.40 5.65
C THR A 147 2.17 -2.91 5.59
N VAL A 148 2.67 -2.35 6.68
CA VAL A 148 3.17 -0.98 6.68
C VAL A 148 4.66 -1.01 6.45
N PHE A 149 5.11 -0.30 5.42
CA PHE A 149 6.51 0.00 5.21
C PHE A 149 6.81 1.40 5.68
N ARG A 150 7.82 1.53 6.53
CA ARG A 150 8.31 2.82 7.01
C ARG A 150 9.61 3.15 6.30
N ARG A 151 9.73 4.38 5.83
CA ARG A 151 10.97 4.88 5.27
C ARG A 151 12.03 5.02 6.38
N ARG A 152 13.24 4.53 6.11
CA ARG A 152 14.40 4.71 6.99
C ARG A 152 14.72 6.20 7.11
N ALA A 153 15.11 6.64 8.31
CA ALA A 153 15.69 7.96 8.45
C ALA A 153 16.95 8.05 7.58
N PRO A 154 17.23 9.21 6.94
CA PRO A 154 18.48 9.41 6.21
C PRO A 154 19.71 9.19 7.08
#